data_AF-A0A660THR7-F1
#
_entry.id   AF-A0A660THR7-F1
#
_cell.length_a   1.000
_cell.length_b   1.000
_cell.length_c   1.000
_cell.angle_alpha   90.00
_cell.angle_beta   90.00
_cell.angle_gamma   90.00
#
_symmetry.space_group_name_H-M   'P 1'
#
loop_
_entity.id
_entity.type
_entity.pdbx_description
1 polymer ?
#
loop_
_entity_poly.entity_id
_entity_poly.type
_entity_poly.pdbx_seq_one_letter_code
_entity_poly.pdbx_strand_id
1 'polypeptide(L)'
;TKAEDSDETLFKLRAIEEEIFNGLGIPFRVVDTCTGDLGAPAYRKFDLEAWMPGRGENGEWGEVTSTSNCTDYQSRRLGIRYKEDGKTRHAHTLNGTAVALSRAMIAVLENGQRADGSIAIPEALVPYCGFSEIPAKG
;
A
#
# COMPACT_ATOMS: atom_id res chain seq x y z
N THR A 1 -0.42 -19.03 -0.89
CA THR A 1 -1.53 -19.48 -0.03
C THR A 1 -2.33 -20.56 -0.74
N LYS A 2 -3.24 -21.27 -0.06
CA LYS A 2 -4.20 -22.18 -0.71
C LYS A 2 -5.25 -21.37 -1.47
N ALA A 3 -6.06 -22.02 -2.30
CA ALA A 3 -7.03 -21.31 -3.12
C ALA A 3 -8.12 -20.64 -2.26
N GLU A 4 -8.68 -21.40 -1.31
CA GLU A 4 -9.73 -21.00 -0.37
C GLU A 4 -9.33 -19.83 0.53
N ASP A 5 -8.05 -19.73 0.87
CA ASP A 5 -7.51 -18.71 1.77
C ASP A 5 -7.12 -17.42 1.02
N SER A 6 -7.15 -17.41 -0.31
CA SER A 6 -6.51 -16.35 -1.09
C SER A 6 -7.23 -15.01 -0.99
N ASP A 7 -8.56 -14.99 -1.03
CA ASP A 7 -9.33 -13.75 -0.87
C ASP A 7 -9.21 -13.18 0.54
N GLU A 8 -9.24 -14.04 1.57
CA GLU A 8 -9.00 -13.61 2.95
C GLU A 8 -7.58 -13.03 3.11
N THR A 9 -6.58 -13.68 2.50
CA THR A 9 -5.20 -13.19 2.51
C THR A 9 -5.08 -11.83 1.82
N LEU A 10 -5.81 -11.59 0.73
CA LEU A 10 -5.84 -10.29 0.05
C LEU A 10 -6.34 -9.19 1.00
N PHE A 11 -7.45 -9.43 1.70
CA PHE A 11 -7.99 -8.46 2.66
C PHE A 11 -7.07 -8.24 3.85
N LYS A 12 -6.37 -9.29 4.34
CA LYS A 12 -5.36 -9.15 5.40
C LYS A 12 -4.18 -8.29 4.96
N LEU A 13 -3.66 -8.49 3.75
CA LEU A 13 -2.56 -7.69 3.22
C LEU A 13 -2.98 -6.22 3.07
N ARG A 14 -4.17 -5.96 2.50
CA ARG A 14 -4.73 -4.62 2.40
C ARG A 14 -4.90 -3.96 3.77
N ALA A 15 -5.38 -4.70 4.77
CA ALA A 15 -5.54 -4.18 6.13
C ALA A 15 -4.20 -3.77 6.77
N ILE A 16 -3.11 -4.48 6.47
CA ILE A 16 -1.76 -4.09 6.91
C ILE A 16 -1.35 -2.76 6.25
N GLU A 17 -1.62 -2.58 4.96
CA GLU A 17 -1.36 -1.32 4.26
C GLU A 17 -2.17 -0.17 4.88
N GLU A 18 -3.46 -0.39 5.15
CA GLU A 18 -4.33 0.57 5.85
C GLU A 18 -3.79 0.90 7.26
N GLU A 19 -3.33 -0.08 8.02
CA GLU A 19 -2.75 0.11 9.36
C GLU A 19 -1.51 1.00 9.32
N ILE A 20 -0.63 0.80 8.35
CA ILE A 20 0.58 1.62 8.18
C ILE A 20 0.20 3.08 7.94
N PHE A 21 -0.69 3.38 6.99
CA PHE A 21 -1.06 4.76 6.66
C PHE A 21 -1.92 5.42 7.74
N ASN A 22 -2.76 4.65 8.46
CA ASN A 22 -3.44 5.11 9.66
C ASN A 22 -2.44 5.49 10.77
N GLY A 23 -1.42 4.65 11.01
CA GLY A 23 -0.37 4.93 11.99
C GLY A 23 0.49 6.16 11.65
N LEU A 24 0.61 6.48 10.37
CA LEU A 24 1.26 7.71 9.90
C LEU A 24 0.35 8.95 9.97
N GLY A 25 -0.94 8.79 10.29
CA GLY A 25 -1.91 9.89 10.33
C GLY A 25 -2.21 10.50 8.95
N ILE A 26 -2.00 9.75 7.87
CA ILE A 26 -2.18 10.23 6.50
C ILE A 26 -3.59 9.90 6.01
N PRO A 27 -4.37 10.88 5.52
CA PRO A 27 -5.66 10.60 4.91
C PRO A 27 -5.47 9.76 3.65
N PHE A 28 -6.20 8.66 3.52
CA PHE A 28 -6.19 7.81 2.33
C PHE A 28 -7.59 7.31 1.98
N ARG A 29 -7.73 6.79 0.76
CA ARG A 29 -8.90 6.03 0.31
C ARG A 29 -8.45 4.70 -0.30
N VAL A 30 -9.34 3.71 -0.23
CA VAL A 30 -9.15 2.40 -0.88
C VAL A 30 -9.96 2.39 -2.18
N VAL A 31 -9.32 2.00 -3.27
CA VAL A 31 -9.93 1.88 -4.60
C VAL A 31 -9.91 0.42 -5.04
N ASP A 32 -11.07 -0.14 -5.38
CA ASP A 32 -11.16 -1.45 -6.05
C ASP A 32 -10.94 -1.24 -7.55
N THR A 33 -9.79 -1.71 -8.04
CA THR A 33 -9.30 -1.37 -9.38
C THR A 33 -10.17 -2.01 -10.47
N CYS A 34 -10.54 -1.23 -11.49
CA CYS A 34 -11.39 -1.72 -12.57
C CYS A 34 -10.67 -2.75 -13.45
N THR A 35 -11.44 -3.58 -14.16
CA THR A 35 -10.89 -4.68 -14.98
C THR A 35 -9.89 -4.25 -16.04
N GLY A 36 -10.03 -3.02 -16.59
CA GLY A 36 -9.11 -2.46 -17.58
C GLY A 36 -7.71 -2.15 -17.04
N ASP A 37 -7.56 -2.05 -15.72
CA ASP A 37 -6.33 -1.61 -15.05
C ASP A 37 -5.73 -2.69 -14.12
N LEU A 38 -6.28 -3.92 -14.13
CA LEU A 38 -5.73 -5.05 -13.37
C LEU A 38 -4.39 -5.56 -13.93
N GLY A 39 -4.11 -5.26 -15.19
CA GLY A 39 -3.00 -5.88 -15.91
C GLY A 39 -3.21 -7.38 -16.14
N ALA A 40 -2.17 -8.07 -16.62
CA ALA A 40 -2.27 -9.48 -16.98
C ALA A 40 -2.40 -10.46 -15.79
N PRO A 41 -1.71 -10.28 -14.64
CA PRO A 41 -1.67 -11.32 -13.61
C PRO A 41 -2.74 -11.18 -12.53
N ALA A 42 -3.34 -10.00 -12.31
CA ALA A 42 -4.20 -9.77 -11.17
C ALA A 42 -5.63 -10.26 -11.44
N TYR A 43 -6.14 -11.10 -10.54
CA TYR A 43 -7.56 -11.46 -10.45
C TYR A 43 -8.37 -10.36 -9.76
N ARG A 44 -7.79 -9.74 -8.72
CA ARG A 44 -8.34 -8.57 -8.02
C ARG A 44 -7.21 -7.74 -7.46
N LYS A 45 -7.37 -6.41 -7.52
CA LYS A 45 -6.38 -5.43 -7.05
C LYS A 45 -7.08 -4.34 -6.24
N PHE A 46 -6.46 -3.93 -5.15
CA PHE A 46 -6.84 -2.76 -4.39
C PHE A 46 -5.68 -1.79 -4.37
N ASP A 47 -5.96 -0.54 -4.68
CA ASP A 47 -5.00 0.56 -4.58
C ASP A 47 -5.36 1.42 -3.37
N LEU A 48 -4.34 1.80 -2.61
CA LEU A 48 -4.47 2.78 -1.54
C LEU A 48 -3.95 4.10 -2.07
N GLU A 49 -4.77 5.14 -2.04
CA GLU A 49 -4.39 6.47 -2.52
C GLU A 49 -4.37 7.43 -1.35
N ALA A 50 -3.21 8.06 -1.11
CA ALA A 50 -3.05 9.08 -0.08
C ALA A 50 -3.42 10.46 -0.61
N TRP A 51 -3.96 11.31 0.26
CA TRP A 51 -4.20 12.71 -0.04
C TRP A 51 -2.88 13.48 -0.12
N MET A 52 -2.68 14.22 -1.21
CA MET A 52 -1.48 15.04 -1.45
C MET A 52 -1.91 16.49 -1.73
N PRO A 53 -1.90 17.37 -0.72
CA PRO A 53 -2.30 18.77 -0.85
C PRO A 53 -1.61 19.55 -1.98
N GLY A 54 -0.34 19.28 -2.25
CA GLY A 54 0.45 19.94 -3.29
C GLY A 54 0.27 19.34 -4.68
N ARG A 55 -0.48 18.24 -4.80
CA ARG A 55 -0.76 17.58 -6.08
C ARG A 55 -1.94 18.27 -6.79
N GLY A 56 -1.76 18.63 -8.06
CA GLY A 56 -2.80 19.34 -8.82
C GLY A 56 -2.97 20.79 -8.33
N GLU A 57 -4.11 21.42 -8.65
CA GLU A 57 -4.37 22.81 -8.25
C GLU A 57 -4.91 22.94 -6.82
N ASN A 58 -5.67 21.94 -6.34
CA ASN A 58 -6.39 21.98 -5.06
C ASN A 58 -6.16 20.74 -4.18
N GLY A 59 -5.09 19.99 -4.44
CA GLY A 59 -4.85 18.69 -3.84
C GLY A 59 -5.56 17.56 -4.58
N GLU A 60 -4.92 16.40 -4.62
CA GLU A 60 -5.46 15.20 -5.27
C GLU A 60 -5.05 13.92 -4.53
N TRP A 61 -5.76 12.84 -4.81
CA TRP A 61 -5.39 11.49 -4.38
C TRP A 61 -4.27 10.94 -5.27
N GLY A 62 -3.24 10.37 -4.65
CA GLY A 62 -2.16 9.66 -5.35
C GLY A 62 -1.95 8.28 -4.78
N GLU A 63 -1.97 7.25 -5.64
CA GLU A 63 -1.66 5.86 -5.28
C GLU A 63 -0.33 5.79 -4.52
N VAL A 64 -0.32 5.13 -3.37
CA VAL A 64 0.87 4.92 -2.53
C VAL A 64 1.19 3.44 -2.34
N THR A 65 0.18 2.58 -2.44
CA THR A 65 0.33 1.12 -2.36
C THR A 65 -0.65 0.43 -3.31
N SER A 66 -0.33 -0.82 -3.62
CA SER A 66 -1.17 -1.73 -4.38
C SER A 66 -1.08 -3.12 -3.76
N THR A 67 -2.22 -3.75 -3.51
CA THR A 67 -2.34 -5.17 -3.14
C THR A 67 -3.05 -5.96 -4.23
N SER A 68 -2.54 -7.12 -4.61
CA SER A 68 -3.12 -7.95 -5.67
C SER A 68 -3.18 -9.43 -5.31
N ASN A 69 -4.29 -10.07 -5.66
CA ASN A 69 -4.40 -11.53 -5.74
C ASN A 69 -4.18 -11.96 -7.19
N CYS A 70 -3.16 -12.78 -7.44
CA CYS A 70 -2.81 -13.28 -8.77
C CYS A 70 -3.27 -14.72 -9.00
N THR A 71 -4.06 -15.29 -8.07
CA THR A 71 -4.47 -16.69 -8.03
C THR A 71 -3.29 -17.61 -8.38
N ASP A 72 -3.49 -18.60 -9.26
CA ASP A 72 -2.42 -19.49 -9.70
C ASP A 72 -1.65 -18.98 -10.94
N TYR A 73 -1.94 -17.77 -11.45
CA TYR A 73 -1.36 -17.24 -12.70
C TYR A 73 0.17 -17.25 -12.69
N GLN A 74 0.79 -16.73 -11.62
CA GLN A 74 2.25 -16.68 -11.50
C GLN A 74 2.82 -18.05 -11.14
N SER A 75 2.14 -18.78 -10.25
CA SER A 75 2.59 -20.09 -9.78
C SER A 75 2.67 -21.14 -10.89
N ARG A 76 1.78 -21.10 -11.89
CA ARG A 76 1.82 -21.95 -13.08
C ARG A 76 3.03 -21.68 -13.95
N ARG A 77 3.43 -20.41 -14.06
CA ARG A 77 4.58 -19.96 -14.87
C ARG A 77 5.91 -20.26 -14.19
N LEU A 78 5.95 -20.17 -12.86
CA LEU A 78 7.17 -20.36 -12.06
C LEU A 78 7.29 -21.77 -11.46
N GLY A 79 6.29 -22.64 -11.65
CA GLY A 79 6.28 -23.99 -11.09
C GLY A 79 6.10 -24.08 -9.57
N ILE A 80 5.55 -23.03 -8.94
CA ILE A 80 5.31 -22.95 -7.49
C ILE A 80 4.15 -23.87 -7.11
N ARG A 81 4.43 -24.90 -6.32
CA ARG A 81 3.50 -25.98 -5.99
C ARG A 81 3.62 -26.40 -4.53
N TYR A 82 2.53 -26.94 -3.99
CA TYR A 82 2.49 -27.56 -2.66
C TYR A 82 1.76 -28.91 -2.72
N LYS A 83 1.90 -29.73 -1.68
CA LYS A 83 1.20 -31.01 -1.53
C LYS A 83 0.05 -30.86 -0.54
N GLU A 84 -1.10 -31.40 -0.89
CA GLU A 84 -2.30 -31.44 -0.07
C GLU A 84 -3.11 -32.69 -0.41
N ASP A 85 -3.48 -33.47 0.59
CA ASP A 85 -4.19 -34.76 0.45
C ASP A 85 -3.53 -35.70 -0.59
N GLY A 86 -2.19 -35.73 -0.60
CA GLY A 86 -1.41 -36.53 -1.54
C GLY A 86 -1.41 -36.02 -2.98
N LYS A 87 -2.11 -34.92 -3.28
CA LYS A 87 -2.15 -34.28 -4.60
C LYS A 87 -1.23 -33.07 -4.65
N THR A 88 -0.56 -32.88 -5.79
CA THR A 88 0.22 -31.69 -6.06
C THR A 88 -0.70 -30.60 -6.62
N ARG A 89 -0.70 -29.43 -5.98
CA ARG A 89 -1.50 -28.26 -6.37
C ARG A 89 -0.60 -27.06 -6.61
N HIS A 90 -1.06 -26.12 -7.44
CA HIS A 90 -0.42 -24.82 -7.61
C HIS A 90 -0.84 -23.88 -6.49
N ALA A 91 0.11 -23.13 -5.94
CA ALA A 91 -0.20 -22.16 -4.88
C ALA A 91 -0.83 -20.89 -5.46
N HIS A 92 -1.75 -20.26 -4.72
CA HIS A 92 -2.15 -18.89 -5.03
C HIS A 92 -1.07 -17.90 -4.58
N THR A 93 -0.73 -16.93 -5.42
CA THR A 93 0.25 -15.89 -5.11
C THR A 93 -0.42 -14.53 -4.94
N LEU A 94 0.04 -13.79 -3.93
CA LEU A 94 -0.43 -12.46 -3.60
C LEU A 94 0.77 -11.56 -3.34
N ASN A 95 0.57 -10.26 -3.49
CA ASN A 95 1.55 -9.23 -3.17
C ASN A 95 0.85 -7.99 -2.63
N GLY A 96 1.55 -7.21 -1.82
CA GLY A 96 1.10 -5.96 -1.23
C GLY A 96 2.29 -5.05 -0.99
N THR A 97 2.12 -3.76 -1.21
CA THR A 97 3.18 -2.77 -1.02
C THR A 97 3.06 -2.20 0.38
N ALA A 98 4.01 -2.51 1.27
CA ALA A 98 3.97 -1.95 2.62
C ALA A 98 4.16 -0.43 2.60
N VAL A 99 5.26 0.05 2.01
CA VAL A 99 5.56 1.49 1.86
C VAL A 99 6.40 1.72 0.60
N ALA A 100 5.91 2.58 -0.30
CA ALA A 100 6.71 3.13 -1.40
C ALA A 100 7.26 4.51 -1.03
N LEU A 101 8.56 4.60 -0.77
CA LEU A 101 9.19 5.80 -0.18
C LEU A 101 8.93 7.09 -0.98
N SER A 102 8.90 7.02 -2.31
CA SER A 102 8.74 8.22 -3.16
C SER A 102 7.45 8.99 -2.84
N ARG A 103 6.29 8.34 -2.99
CA ARG A 103 4.98 8.98 -2.79
C ARG A 103 4.58 9.04 -1.31
N ALA A 104 4.98 8.07 -0.49
CA ALA A 104 4.74 8.10 0.94
C ALA A 104 5.43 9.31 1.61
N MET A 105 6.65 9.65 1.19
CA MET A 105 7.33 10.86 1.69
C MET A 105 6.59 12.14 1.31
N ILE A 106 6.07 12.24 0.08
CA ILE A 106 5.28 13.41 -0.35
C ILE A 106 4.07 13.57 0.57
N ALA A 107 3.31 12.48 0.80
CA ALA A 107 2.15 12.52 1.67
C ALA A 107 2.52 12.95 3.10
N VAL A 108 3.62 12.44 3.67
CA VAL A 108 4.10 12.83 5.01
C VAL A 108 4.46 14.32 5.06
N LEU A 109 5.25 14.82 4.12
CA LEU A 109 5.72 16.20 4.13
C LEU A 109 4.58 17.20 3.91
N GLU A 110 3.70 16.94 2.94
CA GLU A 110 2.63 17.86 2.60
C GLU A 110 1.51 17.89 3.65
N ASN A 111 1.16 16.74 4.25
CA ASN A 111 0.16 16.72 5.32
C ASN A 111 0.74 17.21 6.67
N GLY A 112 2.06 17.22 6.83
CA GLY A 112 2.74 17.75 8.02
C GLY A 112 3.02 19.25 8.00
N GLN A 113 2.76 19.95 6.89
CA GLN A 113 3.12 21.36 6.73
C GLN A 113 2.46 22.27 7.77
N ARG A 114 3.18 23.30 8.23
CA ARG A 114 2.68 24.34 9.14
C ARG A 114 2.86 25.73 8.53
N ALA A 115 2.08 26.70 9.02
CA ALA A 115 2.06 28.07 8.49
C ALA A 115 3.40 28.81 8.62
N ASP A 116 4.25 28.40 9.56
CA ASP A 116 5.61 28.93 9.75
C ASP A 116 6.65 28.29 8.82
N GLY A 117 6.25 27.35 7.97
CA GLY A 117 7.12 26.62 7.04
C GLY A 117 7.83 25.41 7.66
N SER A 118 7.61 25.10 8.93
CA SER A 118 8.06 23.84 9.53
C SER A 118 7.16 22.67 9.11
N ILE A 119 7.65 21.44 9.27
CA ILE A 119 6.92 20.22 8.92
C ILE A 119 6.85 19.32 10.15
N ALA A 120 5.64 19.05 10.64
CA ALA A 120 5.40 18.07 11.68
C ALA A 120 5.73 16.65 11.18
N ILE A 121 6.42 15.88 12.01
CA ILE A 121 6.69 14.46 11.76
C ILE A 121 5.57 13.63 12.42
N PRO A 122 5.01 12.61 11.74
CA PRO A 122 4.08 11.67 12.35
C PRO A 122 4.63 11.09 13.65
N GLU A 123 3.80 10.98 14.70
CA GLU A 123 4.22 10.52 16.02
C GLU A 123 4.92 9.15 15.96
N ALA A 124 4.42 8.25 15.11
CA ALA A 124 5.01 6.93 14.88
C ALA A 124 6.46 6.97 14.33
N LEU A 125 6.88 8.06 13.69
CA LEU A 125 8.21 8.23 13.13
C LEU A 125 9.20 8.93 14.07
N VAL A 126 8.72 9.64 15.11
CA VAL A 126 9.57 10.39 16.05
C VAL A 126 10.66 9.53 16.70
N PRO A 127 10.40 8.28 17.16
CA PRO A 127 11.45 7.41 17.72
C PRO A 127 12.57 7.06 16.75
N TYR A 128 12.29 7.10 15.43
CA TYR A 128 13.25 6.77 14.38
C TYR A 128 14.00 8.01 13.87
N CYS A 129 13.33 9.16 13.82
CA CYS A 129 13.92 10.42 13.37
C CYS A 129 14.73 11.13 14.46
N GLY A 130 14.34 11.00 15.74
CA GLY A 130 14.94 11.73 16.86
C GLY A 130 14.48 13.20 16.97
N PHE A 131 13.49 13.60 16.17
CA PHE A 131 12.86 14.92 16.20
C PHE A 131 11.38 14.80 15.84
N SER A 132 10.55 15.73 16.33
CA SER A 132 9.11 15.80 16.07
C SER A 132 8.73 16.77 14.95
N GLU A 133 9.69 17.56 14.47
CA GLU A 133 9.48 18.51 13.38
C GLU A 133 10.76 18.75 12.58
N ILE A 134 10.61 19.01 11.29
CA ILE A 134 11.65 19.57 10.44
C ILE A 134 11.50 21.08 10.51
N PRO A 135 12.52 21.84 10.95
CA PRO A 135 12.41 23.28 11.10
C PRO A 135 12.32 23.97 9.74
N ALA A 136 11.63 25.12 9.71
CA ALA A 136 11.63 26.00 8.54
C ALA A 136 13.07 26.43 8.23
N LYS A 137 13.42 26.46 6.94
CA LYS A 137 14.73 26.95 6.53
C LYS A 137 14.69 28.49 6.58
N GLY A 138 15.40 29.07 7.54
CA GLY A 138 15.68 30.50 7.60
C GLY A 138 16.63 30.96 6.50
#